data_AF-A0A1V5WVZ2-F1
#
_entry.id   AF-A0A1V5WVZ2-F1
#
_cell.length_a   1.000
_cell.length_b   1.000
_cell.length_c   1.000
_cell.angle_alpha   90.00
_cell.angle_beta   90.00
_cell.angle_gamma   90.00
#
_symmetry.space_group_name_H-M   'P 1'
#
loop_
_entity.id
_entity.type
_entity.pdbx_description
1 polymer ?
#
loop_
_entity_poly.entity_id
_entity_poly.type
_entity_poly.pdbx_seq_one_letter_code
_entity_poly.pdbx_strand_id
1 'polypeptide(L)'
;MAIAIIEHAWRKNHRIIAMAMWPQGSQMADMAFAEVQKKFNEEKVYGVDYVNLGYKPGGMVIIQAMGRNLKTVFPKDTAMNDYDSIPLLKNIKTIKDIKYVVSLSAGDPGLRDWVMTANGKFGIPVAGGTTAVSAPGFLPYVNDQNQLSGLLGGLKAAAEYELLLGYEGTASRGMNPQSVAHLLILALIVAGNIRVWRNRRKEKMAKEVKNG
;
A
#
# COMPACT_ATOMS: atom_id res chain seq x y z
N MET A 1 -2.17 2.68 -4.73
CA MET A 1 -2.64 2.03 -3.48
C MET A 1 -3.55 2.95 -2.68
N ALA A 2 -3.05 4.06 -2.10
CA ALA A 2 -3.84 4.96 -1.24
C ALA A 2 -5.17 5.41 -1.86
N ILE A 3 -5.13 5.90 -3.11
CA ILE A 3 -6.30 6.35 -3.88
C ILE A 3 -7.39 5.28 -3.92
N ALA A 4 -7.04 4.04 -4.28
CA ALA A 4 -7.98 2.92 -4.37
C ALA A 4 -8.57 2.54 -3.00
N ILE A 5 -7.76 2.57 -1.95
CA ILE A 5 -8.22 2.27 -0.58
C ILE A 5 -9.19 3.35 -0.09
N ILE A 6 -8.86 4.64 -0.30
CA ILE A 6 -9.72 5.76 0.07
C ILE A 6 -11.04 5.70 -0.69
N GLU A 7 -10.98 5.46 -2.00
CA GLU A 7 -12.17 5.32 -2.85
C GLU A 7 -13.07 4.18 -2.36
N HIS A 8 -12.50 3.00 -2.09
CA HIS A 8 -13.27 1.88 -1.55
C HIS A 8 -13.90 2.21 -0.19
N ALA A 9 -13.13 2.83 0.72
CA ALA A 9 -13.64 3.22 2.04
C ALA A 9 -14.80 4.21 1.93
N TRP A 10 -14.71 5.20 1.05
CA TRP A 10 -15.78 6.18 0.83
C TRP A 10 -17.00 5.62 0.09
N ARG A 11 -16.84 4.68 -0.85
CA ARG A 11 -17.96 3.92 -1.44
C ARG A 11 -18.75 3.15 -0.38
N LYS A 12 -18.11 2.77 0.73
CA LYS A 12 -18.72 2.12 1.90
C LYS A 12 -19.10 3.08 3.02
N ASN A 13 -19.03 4.39 2.77
CA ASN A 13 -19.35 5.45 3.72
C ASN A 13 -18.54 5.38 5.03
N HIS A 14 -17.27 4.98 4.94
CA HIS A 14 -16.35 4.99 6.08
C HIS A 14 -15.65 6.34 6.22
N ARG A 15 -15.42 6.73 7.48
CA ARG A 15 -14.63 7.91 7.85
C ARG A 15 -13.15 7.54 7.94
N ILE A 16 -12.26 8.42 7.49
CA ILE A 16 -10.83 8.11 7.33
C ILE A 16 -9.98 9.07 8.16
N ILE A 17 -9.06 8.52 8.96
CA ILE A 17 -8.00 9.29 9.62
C ILE A 17 -6.68 8.90 8.97
N ALA A 18 -5.99 9.88 8.39
CA ALA A 18 -4.63 9.70 7.89
C ALA A 18 -3.61 10.21 8.90
N MET A 19 -2.47 9.52 8.96
CA MET A 19 -1.26 10.00 9.60
C MET A 19 -0.04 9.43 8.87
N ALA A 20 1.12 10.02 9.08
CA ALA A 20 2.35 9.59 8.47
C ALA A 20 3.45 9.34 9.50
N MET A 21 4.26 8.30 9.24
CA MET A 21 5.50 8.02 9.97
C MET A 21 6.75 8.45 9.19
N TRP A 22 6.53 9.03 8.01
CA TRP A 22 7.57 9.57 7.12
C TRP A 22 7.18 11.01 6.76
N PRO A 23 8.15 11.94 6.66
CA PRO A 23 7.85 13.36 6.40
C PRO A 23 6.97 13.59 5.16
N GLN A 24 7.25 12.87 4.08
CA GLN A 24 6.54 12.99 2.80
C GLN A 24 5.14 12.36 2.85
N GLY A 25 4.90 11.42 3.75
CA GLY A 25 3.65 10.65 3.79
C GLY A 25 2.43 11.53 4.08
N SER A 26 2.59 12.60 4.87
CA SER A 26 1.50 13.52 5.18
C SER A 26 0.99 14.21 3.92
N GLN A 27 1.91 14.76 3.13
CA GLN A 27 1.57 15.46 1.89
C GLN A 27 0.99 14.48 0.84
N MET A 28 1.54 13.26 0.78
CA MET A 28 1.00 12.22 -0.11
C MET A 28 -0.43 11.83 0.25
N ALA A 29 -0.78 11.83 1.54
CA ALA A 29 -2.16 11.57 1.97
C ALA A 29 -3.11 12.69 1.50
N ASP A 30 -2.72 13.95 1.64
CA ASP A 30 -3.52 15.09 1.14
C ASP A 30 -3.72 15.02 -0.38
N MET A 31 -2.65 14.71 -1.14
CA MET A 31 -2.73 14.50 -2.58
C MET A 31 -3.70 13.37 -2.94
N ALA A 32 -3.64 12.25 -2.23
CA ALA A 32 -4.53 11.11 -2.47
C ALA A 32 -5.99 11.44 -2.14
N PHE A 33 -6.27 12.16 -1.03
CA PHE A 33 -7.61 12.63 -0.72
C PHE A 33 -8.13 13.58 -1.79
N ALA A 34 -7.33 14.57 -2.21
CA ALA A 34 -7.72 15.53 -3.23
C ALA A 34 -8.01 14.85 -4.59
N GLU A 35 -7.26 13.82 -4.96
CA GLU A 35 -7.51 13.05 -6.18
C GLU A 35 -8.83 12.28 -6.11
N VAL A 36 -9.10 11.61 -4.99
CA VAL A 36 -10.34 10.83 -4.83
C VAL A 36 -11.54 11.77 -4.66
N GLN A 37 -11.40 12.90 -3.98
CA GLN A 37 -12.48 13.85 -3.74
C GLN A 37 -13.10 14.36 -5.06
N LYS A 38 -12.26 14.57 -6.09
CA LYS A 38 -12.73 14.90 -7.46
C LYS A 38 -13.66 13.83 -8.05
N LYS A 39 -13.47 12.55 -7.72
CA LYS A 39 -14.32 11.44 -8.18
C LYS A 39 -15.67 11.36 -7.45
N PHE A 40 -15.75 11.98 -6.26
CA PHE A 40 -16.95 12.02 -5.43
C PHE A 40 -17.61 13.41 -5.47
N ASN A 41 -17.39 14.20 -6.53
CA ASN A 41 -17.98 15.54 -6.69
C ASN A 41 -17.78 16.45 -5.47
N GLU A 42 -16.67 16.29 -4.76
CA GLU A 42 -16.37 17.04 -3.52
C GLU A 42 -17.37 16.84 -2.36
N GLU A 43 -18.20 15.80 -2.40
CA GLU A 43 -19.20 15.50 -1.36
C GLU A 43 -18.58 15.18 0.01
N LYS A 44 -17.32 14.73 0.04
CA LYS A 44 -16.62 14.38 1.29
C LYS A 44 -16.02 15.62 1.93
N VAL A 45 -16.37 15.86 3.20
CA VAL A 45 -16.04 17.08 3.93
C VAL A 45 -14.87 16.85 4.89
N TYR A 46 -13.85 17.70 4.80
CA TYR A 46 -12.71 17.68 5.72
C TYR A 46 -13.16 17.93 7.17
N GLY A 47 -12.60 17.17 8.11
CA GLY A 47 -12.95 17.21 9.52
C GLY A 47 -14.25 16.47 9.88
N VAL A 48 -15.04 16.02 8.91
CA VAL A 48 -16.27 15.22 9.12
C VAL A 48 -16.12 13.81 8.55
N ASP A 49 -15.75 13.70 7.27
CA ASP A 49 -15.56 12.44 6.56
C ASP A 49 -14.12 11.95 6.58
N TYR A 50 -13.17 12.89 6.58
CA TYR A 50 -11.75 12.57 6.62
C TYR A 50 -10.94 13.67 7.32
N VAL A 51 -9.79 13.28 7.86
CA VAL A 51 -8.82 14.21 8.44
C VAL A 51 -7.41 13.68 8.23
N ASN A 52 -6.45 14.59 8.10
CA ASN A 52 -5.03 14.26 8.09
C ASN A 52 -4.39 14.82 9.35
N LEU A 53 -3.99 13.95 10.28
CA LEU A 53 -3.32 14.34 11.52
C LEU A 53 -1.84 14.70 11.31
N GLY A 54 -1.30 14.40 10.14
CA GLY A 54 0.04 14.78 9.76
C GLY A 54 1.12 13.78 10.12
N TYR A 55 2.35 14.27 10.23
CA TYR A 55 3.54 13.46 10.41
C TYR A 55 3.96 13.37 11.89
N LYS A 56 4.21 12.14 12.36
CA LYS A 56 4.84 11.89 13.67
C LYS A 56 5.88 10.77 13.57
N PRO A 57 7.17 11.05 13.82
CA PRO A 57 8.19 10.00 13.88
C PRO A 57 8.05 9.17 15.16
N GLY A 58 8.52 7.91 15.11
CA GLY A 58 8.70 7.08 16.31
C GLY A 58 8.14 5.66 16.25
N GLY A 59 7.66 5.19 15.10
CA GLY A 59 7.27 3.79 14.88
C GLY A 59 6.34 3.25 15.98
N MET A 60 6.71 2.11 16.58
CA MET A 60 5.96 1.49 17.67
C MET A 60 5.68 2.44 18.85
N VAL A 61 6.61 3.34 19.20
CA VAL A 61 6.46 4.25 20.36
C VAL A 61 5.25 5.17 20.18
N ILE A 62 5.07 5.70 18.98
CA ILE A 62 3.92 6.57 18.67
C ILE A 62 2.63 5.77 18.64
N ILE A 63 2.63 4.55 18.10
CA ILE A 63 1.44 3.68 18.14
C ILE A 63 1.04 3.35 19.58
N GLN A 64 2.01 3.08 20.46
CA GLN A 64 1.74 2.87 21.88
C GLN A 64 1.23 4.14 22.56
N ALA A 65 1.77 5.32 22.22
CA ALA A 65 1.29 6.59 22.74
C ALA A 65 -0.16 6.87 22.30
N MET A 66 -0.53 6.55 21.07
CA MET A 66 -1.91 6.64 20.57
C MET A 66 -2.85 5.69 21.31
N GLY A 67 -2.35 4.59 21.88
CA GLY A 67 -3.11 3.71 22.77
C GLY A 67 -3.48 4.35 24.11
N ARG A 68 -2.81 5.43 24.51
CA ARG A 68 -3.12 6.19 25.73
C ARG A 68 -3.98 7.41 25.42
N ASN A 69 -3.56 8.23 24.45
CA ASN A 69 -4.26 9.45 24.09
C ASN A 69 -3.81 9.94 22.71
N LEU A 70 -4.72 9.99 21.73
CA LEU A 70 -4.45 10.48 20.38
C LEU A 70 -4.20 11.99 20.34
N LYS A 71 -4.99 12.79 21.09
CA LYS A 71 -4.82 14.25 21.18
C LYS A 71 -3.44 14.66 21.69
N THR A 72 -2.86 13.91 22.65
CA THR A 72 -1.50 14.21 23.13
C THR A 72 -0.45 13.97 22.04
N VAL A 73 -0.66 12.97 21.18
CA VAL A 73 0.25 12.68 20.06
C VAL A 73 0.07 13.71 18.94
N PHE A 74 -1.18 14.03 18.62
CA PHE A 74 -1.63 14.94 17.57
C PHE A 74 -2.53 16.02 18.17
N PRO A 75 -1.97 17.09 18.74
CA PRO A 75 -2.77 18.17 19.32
C PRO A 75 -3.51 18.99 18.25
N LYS A 76 -2.98 19.01 17.02
CA LYS A 76 -3.55 19.66 15.85
C LYS A 76 -3.44 18.76 14.63
N ASP A 77 -4.30 18.99 13.65
CA ASP A 77 -4.21 18.39 12.32
C ASP A 77 -3.26 19.17 11.39
N THR A 78 -3.13 18.74 10.13
CA THR A 78 -2.31 19.44 9.12
C THR A 78 -2.85 20.81 8.74
N ALA A 79 -4.14 21.07 8.97
CA ALA A 79 -4.80 22.34 8.72
C ALA A 79 -4.76 23.29 9.94
N MET A 80 -4.00 22.93 10.98
CA MET A 80 -3.84 23.69 12.23
C MET A 80 -5.11 23.80 13.08
N ASN A 81 -6.13 22.98 12.82
CA ASN A 81 -7.29 22.84 13.69
C ASN A 81 -6.90 22.08 14.95
N ASP A 82 -7.40 22.53 16.10
CA ASP A 82 -7.20 21.81 17.35
C ASP A 82 -7.95 20.47 17.33
N TYR A 83 -7.36 19.42 17.89
CA TYR A 83 -7.93 18.06 17.87
C TYR A 83 -9.40 18.03 18.33
N ASP A 84 -9.74 18.81 19.37
CA ASP A 84 -11.08 18.85 19.95
C ASP A 84 -12.10 19.58 19.06
N SER A 85 -11.67 20.45 18.15
CA SER A 85 -12.59 21.17 17.26
C SER A 85 -13.03 20.33 16.06
N ILE A 86 -12.31 19.23 15.75
CA ILE A 86 -12.54 18.40 14.58
C ILE A 86 -13.72 17.43 14.83
N PRO A 87 -14.85 17.56 14.11
CA PRO A 87 -16.05 16.75 14.35
C PRO A 87 -15.84 15.23 14.30
N LEU A 88 -15.02 14.73 13.37
CA LEU A 88 -14.71 13.32 13.18
C LEU A 88 -14.05 12.72 14.44
N LEU A 89 -13.24 13.51 15.16
CA LEU A 89 -12.41 13.05 16.28
C LEU A 89 -13.09 13.13 17.64
N LYS A 90 -14.29 13.71 17.76
CA LYS A 90 -14.99 13.94 19.04
C LYS A 90 -15.10 12.69 19.92
N ASN A 91 -15.30 11.52 19.30
CA ASN A 91 -15.45 10.24 20.01
C ASN A 91 -14.24 9.32 19.87
N ILE A 92 -13.10 9.84 19.42
CA ILE A 92 -11.88 9.08 19.17
C ILE A 92 -10.82 9.59 20.14
N LYS A 93 -10.58 8.84 21.21
CA LYS A 93 -9.62 9.18 22.27
C LYS A 93 -8.32 8.41 22.13
N THR A 94 -8.42 7.15 21.71
CA THR A 94 -7.28 6.25 21.59
C THR A 94 -7.36 5.46 20.30
N ILE A 95 -6.26 4.80 19.94
CA ILE A 95 -6.24 3.89 18.79
C ILE A 95 -7.29 2.77 18.89
N LYS A 96 -7.75 2.40 20.10
CA LYS A 96 -8.79 1.37 20.30
C LYS A 96 -10.16 1.78 19.76
N ASP A 97 -10.38 3.07 19.54
CA ASP A 97 -11.61 3.59 18.92
C ASP A 97 -11.58 3.42 17.39
N ILE A 98 -10.42 3.09 16.82
CA ILE A 98 -10.22 2.82 15.39
C ILE A 98 -10.59 1.38 15.07
N LYS A 99 -11.44 1.19 14.06
CA LYS A 99 -11.95 -0.14 13.68
C LYS A 99 -11.02 -0.93 12.79
N TYR A 100 -10.18 -0.26 12.01
CA TYR A 100 -9.33 -0.89 11.01
C TYR A 100 -8.15 0.01 10.67
N VAL A 101 -6.97 -0.57 10.49
CA VAL A 101 -5.76 0.16 10.10
C VAL A 101 -5.28 -0.35 8.75
N VAL A 102 -4.94 0.57 7.84
CA VAL A 102 -4.21 0.25 6.61
C VAL A 102 -2.90 1.01 6.60
N SER A 103 -1.77 0.29 6.62
CA SER A 103 -0.44 0.90 6.59
C SER A 103 0.21 0.70 5.22
N LEU A 104 0.50 1.81 4.54
CA LEU A 104 1.25 1.82 3.30
C LEU A 104 2.70 2.18 3.63
N SER A 105 3.62 1.22 3.49
CA SER A 105 5.03 1.40 3.86
C SER A 105 5.98 0.98 2.76
N ALA A 106 7.07 1.76 2.61
CA ALA A 106 8.22 1.40 1.79
C ALA A 106 9.44 0.95 2.62
N GLY A 107 9.33 0.92 3.95
CA GLY A 107 10.45 0.61 4.84
C GLY A 107 10.08 0.57 6.33
N ASP A 108 11.04 0.97 7.16
CA ASP A 108 10.96 1.04 8.63
C ASP A 108 11.23 2.49 9.08
N PRO A 109 10.42 3.11 9.96
CA PRO A 109 9.19 2.57 10.56
C PRO A 109 8.07 2.36 9.55
N GLY A 110 7.16 1.42 9.81
CA GLY A 110 6.14 1.05 8.82
C GLY A 110 5.20 -0.07 9.26
N LEU A 111 4.80 -0.90 8.29
CA LEU A 111 3.77 -1.92 8.48
C LEU A 111 4.05 -2.86 9.66
N ARG A 112 5.32 -3.23 9.87
CA ARG A 112 5.74 -4.08 10.98
C ARG A 112 5.36 -3.49 12.35
N ASP A 113 5.54 -2.19 12.53
CA ASP A 113 5.20 -1.51 13.79
C ASP A 113 3.69 -1.57 14.09
N TRP A 114 2.87 -1.40 13.04
CA TRP A 114 1.42 -1.51 13.12
C TRP A 114 0.96 -2.93 13.42
N VAL A 115 1.56 -3.93 12.78
CA VAL A 115 1.28 -5.34 13.07
C VAL A 115 1.62 -5.66 14.53
N MET A 116 2.84 -5.34 14.97
CA MET A 116 3.29 -5.69 16.32
C MET A 116 2.50 -4.93 17.41
N THR A 117 2.12 -3.68 17.14
CA THR A 117 1.50 -2.82 18.16
C THR A 117 -0.01 -2.73 18.02
N ALA A 118 -0.53 -2.26 16.88
CA ALA A 118 -1.98 -2.08 16.72
C ALA A 118 -2.71 -3.42 16.75
N ASN A 119 -2.23 -4.42 16.00
CA ASN A 119 -2.79 -5.76 16.06
C ASN A 119 -2.32 -6.51 17.31
N GLY A 120 -1.01 -6.72 17.47
CA GLY A 120 -0.46 -7.57 18.53
C GLY A 120 -0.77 -7.11 19.97
N LYS A 121 -0.89 -5.79 20.22
CA LYS A 121 -1.15 -5.25 21.58
C LYS A 121 -2.59 -4.77 21.76
N PHE A 122 -3.20 -4.19 20.74
CA PHE A 122 -4.54 -3.58 20.85
C PHE A 122 -5.65 -4.38 20.17
N GLY A 123 -5.33 -5.46 19.46
CA GLY A 123 -6.31 -6.32 18.79
C GLY A 123 -6.98 -5.68 17.58
N ILE A 124 -6.42 -4.59 17.06
CA ILE A 124 -7.01 -3.86 15.94
C ILE A 124 -6.63 -4.57 14.64
N PRO A 125 -7.59 -4.88 13.76
CA PRO A 125 -7.27 -5.45 12.45
C PRO A 125 -6.38 -4.51 11.62
N VAL A 126 -5.31 -5.06 11.04
CA VAL A 126 -4.34 -4.32 10.24
C VAL A 126 -4.27 -4.96 8.85
N ALA A 127 -4.32 -4.16 7.80
CA ALA A 127 -3.86 -4.54 6.48
C ALA A 127 -2.71 -3.64 6.03
N GLY A 128 -2.00 -4.06 5.00
CA GLY A 128 -0.81 -3.38 4.55
C GLY A 128 -0.68 -3.26 3.03
N GLY A 129 0.05 -2.25 2.60
CA GLY A 129 0.63 -2.17 1.26
C GLY A 129 2.12 -1.95 1.36
N THR A 130 2.91 -2.73 0.61
CA THR A 130 4.36 -2.67 0.65
C THR A 130 4.96 -2.65 -0.74
N THR A 131 6.26 -2.34 -0.85
CA THR A 131 7.00 -2.57 -2.10
C THR A 131 7.07 -4.07 -2.41
N ALA A 132 7.25 -4.42 -3.68
CA ALA A 132 7.36 -5.82 -4.10
C ALA A 132 8.49 -6.58 -3.40
N VAL A 133 9.61 -5.89 -3.09
CA VAL A 133 10.77 -6.48 -2.41
C VAL A 133 10.51 -6.75 -0.93
N SER A 134 9.64 -5.98 -0.29
CA SER A 134 9.31 -6.16 1.13
C SER A 134 8.17 -7.16 1.35
N ALA A 135 7.32 -7.39 0.35
CA ALA A 135 6.14 -8.26 0.47
C ALA A 135 6.44 -9.67 1.01
N PRO A 136 7.49 -10.39 0.56
CA PRO A 136 7.80 -11.73 1.09
C PRO A 136 8.02 -11.76 2.61
N GLY A 137 8.63 -10.70 3.17
CA GLY A 137 8.85 -10.58 4.61
C GLY A 137 7.57 -10.42 5.43
N PHE A 138 6.46 -10.07 4.78
CA PHE A 138 5.15 -9.92 5.44
C PHE A 138 4.21 -11.12 5.28
N LEU A 139 4.56 -12.10 4.43
CA LEU A 139 3.72 -13.28 4.18
C LEU A 139 3.42 -14.11 5.45
N PRO A 140 4.35 -14.34 6.39
CA PRO A 140 4.04 -15.08 7.61
C PRO A 140 2.94 -14.43 8.47
N TYR A 141 2.88 -13.10 8.46
CA TYR A 141 1.85 -12.34 9.18
C TYR A 141 0.46 -12.49 8.56
N VAL A 142 0.39 -12.81 7.27
CA VAL A 142 -0.86 -13.04 6.52
C VAL A 142 -1.28 -14.51 6.64
N ASN A 143 -0.38 -15.44 6.33
CA ASN A 143 -0.73 -16.85 6.10
C ASN A 143 -0.87 -17.65 7.40
N ASP A 144 0.04 -17.43 8.36
CA ASP A 144 0.17 -18.31 9.52
C ASP A 144 -0.33 -17.64 10.80
N GLN A 145 -0.04 -16.34 10.95
CA GLN A 145 -0.28 -15.63 12.21
C GLN A 145 -1.62 -14.87 12.23
N ASN A 146 -2.27 -14.69 11.07
CA ASN A 146 -3.51 -13.89 10.91
C ASN A 146 -3.41 -12.47 11.53
N GLN A 147 -2.19 -11.92 11.64
CA GLN A 147 -1.96 -10.59 12.18
C GLN A 147 -2.14 -9.50 11.11
N LEU A 148 -2.09 -9.87 9.83
CA LEU A 148 -2.47 -9.04 8.70
C LEU A 148 -3.73 -9.60 8.03
N SER A 149 -4.78 -8.79 7.96
CA SER A 149 -6.03 -9.11 7.27
C SER A 149 -5.91 -9.04 5.75
N GLY A 150 -4.82 -8.47 5.22
CA GLY A 150 -4.55 -8.40 3.79
C GLY A 150 -3.25 -7.66 3.49
N LEU A 151 -2.64 -7.97 2.34
CA LEU A 151 -1.38 -7.40 1.91
C LEU A 151 -1.40 -7.07 0.41
N LEU A 152 -1.14 -5.80 0.07
CA LEU A 152 -0.89 -5.35 -1.30
C LEU A 152 0.63 -5.29 -1.54
N GLY A 153 1.18 -6.36 -2.10
CA GLY A 153 2.60 -6.47 -2.43
C GLY A 153 2.96 -5.85 -3.78
N GLY A 154 3.41 -4.60 -3.76
CA GLY A 154 3.90 -3.89 -4.94
C GLY A 154 2.81 -3.47 -5.94
N LEU A 155 3.27 -3.06 -7.12
CA LEU A 155 2.41 -2.44 -8.14
C LEU A 155 1.35 -3.40 -8.70
N LYS A 156 1.70 -4.69 -8.87
CA LYS A 156 0.78 -5.71 -9.37
C LYS A 156 -0.46 -5.86 -8.49
N ALA A 157 -0.25 -6.07 -7.18
CA ALA A 157 -1.37 -6.20 -6.24
C ALA A 157 -2.21 -4.91 -6.17
N ALA A 158 -1.58 -3.74 -6.30
CA ALA A 158 -2.28 -2.47 -6.34
C ALA A 158 -3.21 -2.34 -7.57
N ALA A 159 -2.77 -2.80 -8.74
CA ALA A 159 -3.57 -2.79 -9.96
C ALA A 159 -4.71 -3.81 -9.92
N GLU A 160 -4.45 -5.02 -9.41
CA GLU A 160 -5.50 -6.03 -9.19
C GLU A 160 -6.59 -5.48 -8.24
N TYR A 161 -6.19 -4.71 -7.22
CA TYR A 161 -7.13 -4.06 -6.32
C TYR A 161 -7.97 -2.97 -7.02
N GLU A 162 -7.39 -2.17 -7.92
CA GLU A 162 -8.14 -1.22 -8.75
C GLU A 162 -9.18 -1.95 -9.62
N LEU A 163 -8.77 -3.05 -10.26
CA LEU A 163 -9.68 -3.87 -11.08
C LEU A 163 -10.82 -4.46 -10.25
N LEU A 164 -10.57 -4.90 -9.01
CA LEU A 164 -11.60 -5.37 -8.08
C LEU A 164 -12.60 -4.26 -7.68
N LEU A 165 -12.19 -3.00 -7.75
CA LEU A 165 -13.08 -1.85 -7.56
C LEU A 165 -13.82 -1.44 -8.84
N GLY A 166 -13.55 -2.13 -9.96
CA GLY A 166 -14.22 -1.94 -11.24
C GLY A 166 -13.68 -0.77 -12.06
N TYR A 167 -12.43 -0.35 -11.84
CA TYR A 167 -11.81 0.70 -12.65
C TYR A 167 -10.31 0.47 -12.86
N GLU A 168 -9.74 1.08 -13.90
CA GLU A 168 -8.30 1.13 -14.11
C GLU A 168 -7.73 2.46 -13.61
N GLY A 169 -6.82 2.41 -12.63
CA GLY A 169 -6.25 3.60 -12.01
C GLY A 169 -4.80 3.83 -12.40
N THR A 170 -4.06 4.45 -11.49
CA THR A 170 -2.63 4.72 -11.69
C THR A 170 -1.81 3.44 -11.60
N ALA A 171 -2.23 2.47 -10.77
CA ALA A 171 -1.50 1.21 -10.65
C ALA A 171 -1.67 0.33 -11.90
N SER A 172 -2.89 0.17 -12.42
CA SER A 172 -3.16 -0.56 -13.66
C SER A 172 -2.40 0.01 -14.85
N ARG A 173 -2.41 1.35 -14.99
CA ARG A 173 -1.62 2.02 -16.05
C ARG A 173 -0.11 1.79 -15.89
N GLY A 174 0.39 1.73 -14.66
CA GLY A 174 1.79 1.44 -14.39
C GLY A 174 2.23 0.01 -14.73
N MET A 175 1.30 -0.95 -14.77
CA MET A 175 1.60 -2.33 -15.18
C MET A 175 1.80 -2.49 -16.69
N ASN A 176 1.14 -1.69 -17.52
CA ASN A 176 1.18 -1.85 -18.98
C ASN A 176 2.60 -1.76 -19.56
N PRO A 177 3.43 -0.75 -19.23
CA PRO A 177 4.82 -0.70 -19.68
C PRO A 177 5.66 -1.86 -19.15
N GLN A 178 5.43 -2.28 -17.90
CA GLN A 178 6.15 -3.40 -17.29
C GLN A 178 5.89 -4.70 -18.05
N SER A 179 4.64 -5.01 -18.39
CA SER A 179 4.26 -6.21 -19.14
C SER A 179 4.91 -6.26 -20.53
N VAL A 180 4.92 -5.15 -21.26
CA VAL A 180 5.55 -5.07 -22.59
C VAL A 180 7.06 -5.30 -22.50
N ALA A 181 7.73 -4.69 -21.53
CA ALA A 181 9.17 -4.89 -21.32
C ALA A 181 9.50 -6.36 -21.01
N HIS A 182 8.70 -7.04 -20.19
CA HIS A 182 8.90 -8.45 -19.88
C HIS A 182 8.66 -9.35 -21.09
N LEU A 183 7.64 -9.06 -21.91
CA LEU A 183 7.40 -9.77 -23.18
C LEU A 183 8.55 -9.61 -24.17
N LEU A 184 9.12 -8.41 -24.29
CA LEU A 184 10.30 -8.16 -25.12
C LEU A 184 11.50 -9.01 -24.67
N ILE A 185 11.79 -9.01 -23.35
CA ILE A 185 12.89 -9.81 -22.80
C ILE A 185 12.68 -11.30 -23.07
N LEU A 186 11.45 -11.81 -22.87
CA LEU A 186 11.10 -13.20 -23.19
C LEU A 186 11.31 -13.51 -24.68
N ALA A 187 10.86 -12.62 -25.58
CA ALA A 187 11.05 -12.78 -27.02
C ALA A 187 12.53 -12.83 -27.41
N LEU A 188 13.37 -11.97 -26.81
CA LEU A 188 14.82 -11.96 -27.03
C LEU A 188 15.48 -13.26 -26.52
N ILE A 189 15.08 -13.76 -25.34
CA ILE A 189 15.56 -15.04 -24.80
C ILE A 189 15.19 -16.20 -25.73
N VAL A 190 13.93 -16.25 -26.21
CA VAL A 190 13.47 -17.27 -27.15
C VAL A 190 14.25 -17.21 -28.46
N ALA A 191 14.42 -16.02 -29.05
CA ALA A 191 15.20 -15.83 -30.27
C ALA A 191 16.67 -16.27 -30.10
N GLY A 192 17.29 -15.92 -28.96
CA GLY A 192 18.63 -16.37 -28.61
C GLY A 192 18.74 -17.90 -28.52
N ASN A 193 17.79 -18.53 -27.83
CA ASN A 193 17.74 -19.99 -27.69
C ASN A 193 17.55 -20.69 -29.04
N ILE A 194 16.69 -20.17 -29.92
CA ILE A 194 16.50 -20.70 -31.28
C ILE A 194 17.80 -20.60 -32.09
N ARG A 195 18.51 -19.47 -32.01
CA ARG A 195 19.79 -19.27 -32.71
C ARG A 195 20.84 -20.27 -32.25
N VAL A 196 21.00 -20.44 -30.93
CA VAL A 196 21.94 -21.42 -30.36
C VAL A 196 21.57 -22.84 -30.76
N TRP A 197 20.29 -23.20 -30.72
CA TRP A 197 19.81 -24.53 -31.12
C TRP A 197 20.09 -24.84 -32.60
N ARG A 198 19.81 -23.88 -33.49
CA ARG A 198 20.13 -24.02 -34.93
C ARG A 198 21.63 -24.19 -35.16
N ASN A 199 22.47 -23.46 -34.44
CA ASN A 199 23.93 -23.58 -34.55
C ASN A 199 24.43 -24.94 -34.04
N ARG A 200 23.95 -25.41 -32.89
CA ARG A 200 24.29 -26.74 -32.35
C ARG A 200 23.87 -27.88 -33.27
N ARG A 201 22.71 -27.78 -33.95
CA ARG A 201 22.28 -28.76 -34.96
C ARG A 201 23.24 -28.81 -36.15
N LYS A 202 23.67 -27.65 -36.67
CA LYS A 202 24.64 -27.57 -37.76
C LYS A 202 25.99 -28.18 -37.39
N GLU A 203 26.47 -27.91 -36.17
CA GLU A 203 27.74 -28.47 -35.67
C GLU A 203 27.68 -30.00 -35.47
N LYS A 204 26.54 -30.53 -35.00
CA LYS A 204 26.34 -31.99 -34.89
C LYS A 204 26.32 -32.67 -36.26
N MET A 205 25.56 -32.14 -37.21
CA MET A 205 25.52 -32.67 -38.59
C MET A 205 26.91 -32.60 -39.26
N ALA A 206 27.65 -31.51 -39.05
CA ALA A 206 29.00 -31.38 -39.58
C ALA A 206 29.99 -32.39 -38.96
N LYS A 207 29.82 -32.76 -37.68
CA LYS A 207 30.62 -33.82 -37.03
C LYS A 207 30.24 -35.22 -37.50
N GLU A 208 28.96 -35.50 -37.71
CA GLU A 208 28.50 -36.80 -38.24
C GLU A 208 29.00 -37.04 -39.67
N VAL A 209 28.97 -36.03 -40.55
CA VAL A 209 29.51 -36.11 -41.92
C VAL A 209 31.03 -36.30 -41.95
N LYS A 210 31.75 -35.84 -40.93
CA LYS A 210 33.23 -35.92 -40.88
C LYS A 210 33.74 -37.23 -40.27
N ASN A 211 32.88 -37.97 -39.57
CA ASN A 211 33.22 -39.19 -38.84
C ASN A 211 32.63 -40.47 -39.45
N GLY A 212 31.87 -40.38 -40.55
CA GLY A 212 31.39 -41.51 -41.36
C GLY A 212 32.10 -41.55 -42.70
#